data_AF-A0AAU3G844-F1
#
_entry.id   AF-A0AAU3G844-F1
#
_cell.length_a   1.000
_cell.length_b   1.000
_cell.length_c   1.000
_cell.angle_alpha   90.00
_cell.angle_beta   90.00
_cell.angle_gamma   90.00
#
_symmetry.space_group_name_H-M   'P 1'
#
loop_
_entity.id
_entity.type
_entity.pdbx_description
1 polymer ?
#
loop_
_entity_poly.entity_id
_entity_poly.type
_entity_poly.pdbx_seq_one_letter_code
_entity_poly.pdbx_strand_id
1 'polypeptide(L)' 'MTAVHPARSVRKRGSETDPDVLRTDAIIDALARREPVGEQEDPAVSLLRALTDDVDQWLSSVSITPST' A
#
# COMPACT_ATOMS: atom_id res chain seq x y z
N MET A 1 -0.42 -18.99 -47.73
CA MET A 1 0.28 -17.73 -47.43
C MET A 1 -0.47 -17.05 -46.29
N THR A 2 -0.06 -17.26 -45.04
CA THR A 2 -0.68 -16.65 -43.85
C THR A 2 0.26 -15.59 -43.31
N ALA A 3 -0.14 -14.32 -43.42
CA ALA A 3 0.59 -13.21 -42.82
C ALA A 3 0.38 -13.24 -41.30
N VAL A 4 1.45 -13.54 -40.56
CA VAL A 4 1.50 -13.35 -39.10
C VAL A 4 1.97 -11.93 -38.86
N HIS A 5 1.07 -11.05 -38.44
CA HIS A 5 1.45 -9.74 -37.90
C HIS A 5 1.75 -9.88 -36.40
N PRO A 6 3.00 -9.70 -35.94
CA PRO A 6 3.22 -9.45 -34.53
C PRO A 6 2.84 -8.00 -34.24
N ALA A 7 1.63 -7.79 -33.70
CA ALA A 7 1.30 -6.56 -33.01
C ALA A 7 2.13 -6.53 -31.71
N ARG A 8 3.38 -6.10 -31.84
CA ARG A 8 4.23 -5.72 -30.73
C ARG A 8 3.61 -4.46 -30.15
N SER A 9 2.67 -4.63 -29.20
CA SER A 9 2.22 -3.56 -28.33
C SER A 9 3.43 -3.10 -27.53
N VAL A 10 4.12 -2.13 -28.11
CA VAL A 10 5.09 -1.27 -27.44
C VAL A 10 4.36 -0.72 -26.24
N ARG A 11 4.63 -1.28 -25.05
CA ARG A 11 4.24 -0.68 -23.78
C ARG A 11 4.89 0.69 -23.78
N LYS A 12 4.08 1.70 -24.07
CA LYS A 12 4.44 3.10 -23.99
C LYS A 12 4.76 3.33 -22.52
N ARG A 13 6.05 3.29 -22.19
CA ARG A 13 6.60 3.78 -20.92
C ARG A 13 6.42 5.30 -20.93
N GLY A 14 5.17 5.73 -20.80
CA GLY A 14 4.80 7.11 -20.54
C GLY A 14 5.03 7.36 -19.06
N SER A 15 5.85 8.36 -18.75
CA SER A 15 6.10 8.89 -17.42
C SER A 15 4.89 9.68 -16.90
N GLU A 16 3.72 9.08 -17.00
CA GLU A 16 2.47 9.61 -16.45
C GLU A 16 2.19 8.70 -15.26
N THR A 17 2.65 9.10 -14.07
CA THR A 17 2.37 8.32 -12.86
C THR A 17 0.87 8.30 -12.69
N ASP A 18 0.32 7.09 -12.71
CA ASP A 18 -1.11 6.84 -12.60
C ASP A 18 -1.64 7.52 -11.32
N PRO A 19 -2.66 8.39 -11.40
CA PRO A 19 -3.20 9.08 -10.23
C PRO A 19 -3.72 8.10 -9.16
N ASP A 20 -4.15 6.90 -9.55
CA ASP A 20 -4.60 5.87 -8.60
C ASP A 20 -3.41 5.26 -7.85
N VAL A 21 -2.25 5.15 -8.49
CA VAL A 21 -1.00 4.73 -7.84
C VAL A 21 -0.54 5.80 -6.85
N LEU A 22 -0.53 7.08 -7.24
CA LEU A 22 -0.19 8.19 -6.34
C LEU A 22 -1.12 8.24 -5.12
N ARG A 23 -2.42 8.01 -5.33
CA ARG A 23 -3.40 7.94 -4.24
C ARG A 23 -3.12 6.77 -3.31
N THR A 24 -2.78 5.61 -3.86
CA THR A 24 -2.44 4.41 -3.07
C THR A 24 -1.17 4.65 -2.25
N ASP A 25 -0.13 5.22 -2.86
CA ASP A 25 1.12 5.55 -2.17
C ASP A 25 0.88 6.54 -1.02
N ALA A 26 0.04 7.56 -1.21
CA ALA A 26 -0.32 8.49 -0.15
C ALA A 26 -1.04 7.81 1.04
N ILE A 27 -1.90 6.81 0.77
CA ILE A 27 -2.56 6.02 1.81
C ILE A 27 -1.52 5.19 2.56
N ILE A 28 -0.61 4.53 1.85
CA ILE A 28 0.47 3.71 2.44
C ILE A 28 1.37 4.59 3.31
N ASP A 29 1.78 5.75 2.82
CA ASP A 29 2.62 6.70 3.56
C ASP A 29 1.96 7.17 4.85
N ALA A 30 0.66 7.49 4.80
CA ALA A 30 -0.09 7.88 5.99
C ALA A 30 -0.22 6.72 7.00
N LEU A 31 -0.49 5.49 6.55
CA LEU A 31 -0.50 4.30 7.42
C LEU A 31 0.87 4.06 8.07
N ALA A 32 1.95 4.19 7.31
CA ALA A 32 3.32 4.05 7.81
C ALA A 32 3.64 5.09 8.90
N ARG A 33 3.10 6.31 8.78
CA ARG A 33 3.24 7.41 9.75
C ARG A 33 2.25 7.36 10.90
N ARG A 34 1.32 6.40 10.92
CA ARG A 34 0.18 6.35 11.87
C ARG A 34 -0.69 7.60 11.81
N GLU A 35 -0.81 8.20 10.62
CA GLU A 35 -1.60 9.40 10.38
C GLU A 35 -3.03 9.04 9.93
N PRO A 36 -4.02 9.92 10.21
CA PRO A 36 -5.35 9.82 9.65
C PRO A 36 -5.32 9.97 8.11
N VAL A 37 -6.23 9.28 7.42
CA VAL A 37 -6.28 9.12 5.96
C VAL A 37 -7.65 9.63 5.57
N GLY A 38 -7.74 10.94 5.34
CA GLY A 38 -8.97 11.63 4.88
C GLY A 38 -10.22 11.43 5.75
N GLU A 39 -11.31 12.05 5.31
CA GLU A 39 -12.59 12.09 6.05
C GLU A 39 -13.53 10.92 5.74
N GLN A 40 -13.28 10.17 4.66
CA GLN A 40 -14.09 9.01 4.27
C GLN A 40 -13.26 7.74 4.41
N GLU A 41 -13.43 7.05 5.53
CA GLU A 41 -12.72 5.80 5.82
C GLU A 41 -13.22 4.67 4.92
N ASP A 42 -12.38 4.31 3.95
CA ASP A 42 -12.48 3.05 3.22
C ASP A 42 -12.34 1.88 4.22
N PRO A 43 -13.28 0.92 4.27
CA PRO A 43 -13.21 -0.22 5.18
C PRO A 43 -11.90 -1.01 5.11
N ALA A 44 -11.27 -1.08 3.94
CA ALA A 44 -9.98 -1.73 3.78
C ALA A 44 -8.87 -0.95 4.50
N VAL A 45 -8.90 0.38 4.44
CA VAL A 45 -7.95 1.25 5.15
C VAL A 45 -8.16 1.16 6.66
N SER A 46 -9.40 1.11 7.14
CA SER A 46 -9.71 0.91 8.57
C SER A 46 -9.19 -0.44 9.07
N LEU A 47 -9.35 -1.51 8.28
CA LEU A 47 -8.79 -2.84 8.62
C LEU A 47 -7.25 -2.81 8.69
N LEU A 48 -6.60 -2.16 7.71
CA LEU A 48 -5.14 -2.05 7.68
C LEU A 48 -4.61 -1.24 8.87
N ARG A 49 -5.31 -0.19 9.30
CA ARG A 49 -5.01 0.52 10.55
C ARG A 49 -5.06 -0.38 11.76
N ALA A 50 -6.19 -1.07 11.95
CA ALA A 50 -6.39 -1.93 13.11
C ALA A 50 -5.32 -3.04 13.19
N LEU A 51 -4.95 -3.63 12.04
CA LEU A 51 -3.87 -4.61 11.97
C LEU A 51 -2.51 -4.01 12.36
N THR A 52 -2.25 -2.79 11.92
CA THR A 52 -1.00 -2.09 12.22
C THR A 52 -0.89 -1.79 13.73
N ASP A 53 -1.98 -1.36 14.35
CA ASP A 53 -2.06 -1.11 15.80
C ASP A 53 -1.91 -2.39 16.62
N ASP A 54 -2.47 -3.51 16.15
CA ASP A 54 -2.33 -4.83 16.78
C ASP A 54 -0.86 -5.32 16.75
N VAL A 55 -0.18 -5.13 15.62
CA VAL A 55 1.24 -5.45 15.49
C VAL A 55 2.11 -4.57 16.41
N ASP A 56 1.83 -3.27 16.51
CA ASP A 56 2.55 -2.37 17.41
C ASP A 56 2.40 -2.79 18.89
N GLN A 57 1.18 -3.18 19.29
CA GLN A 57 0.91 -3.72 20.63
C GLN A 57 1.63 -5.06 20.87
N TRP A 58 1.66 -5.94 19.88
CA TRP A 58 2.37 -7.20 19.97
C TRP A 58 3.87 -6.98 20.15
N LEU A 59 4.48 -6.10 19.36
CA LEU A 59 5.90 -5.74 19.48
C LEU A 59 6.22 -5.13 20.86
N SER A 60 5.36 -4.25 21.35
CA SER A 60 5.49 -3.71 22.72
C SER A 60 5.42 -4.81 23.77
N SER A 61 4.55 -5.80 23.60
CA SER A 61 4.37 -6.91 24.54
C SER A 61 5.55 -7.87 24.55
N VAL A 62 6.13 -8.18 23.38
CA VAL A 62 7.32 -9.06 23.27
C VAL A 62 8.58 -8.37 23.81
N SER A 63 8.67 -7.04 23.73
CA SER A 63 9.82 -6.29 24.26
C SER A 63 9.94 -6.29 25.80
N ILE A 64 8.91 -6.75 26.51
CA ILE A 64 8.83 -6.70 27.98
C ILE A 64 9.52 -7.88 28.66
N THR A 65 9.94 -8.93 27.94
CA THR A 65 10.74 -10.00 28.59
C THR A 65 12.20 -9.55 28.74
N PRO A 66 12.68 -9.23 29.96
CA PRO A 66 14.10 -9.07 30.18
C PRO A 66 14.74 -10.45 30.00
N SER A 67 15.79 -10.54 29.19
CA SER A 67 16.63 -11.75 29.19
C SER A 67 17.16 -11.98 30.60
N THR A 68 16.75 -13.07 31.24
CA THR A 68 17.46 -13.68 32.38
C THR A 68 18.61 -14.53 31.90
#